data_AF-A0A7J5WCY4-F1
#
_entry.id   AF-A0A7J5WCY4-F1
#
_cell.length_a   1.000
_cell.length_b   1.000
_cell.length_c   1.000
_cell.angle_alpha   90.00
_cell.angle_beta   90.00
_cell.angle_gamma   90.00
#
_symmetry.space_group_name_H-M   'P 1'
#
loop_
_entity.id
_entity.type
_entity.pdbx_description
1 polymer ?
#
loop_
_entity_poly.entity_id
_entity_poly.type
_entity_poly.pdbx_seq_one_letter_code
_entity_poly.pdbx_strand_id
1 'polypeptide(L)'
;MQQSDYILRLIEQVGTVLRRALKARGEEPGAALLSADEALRLTVSAEPSLIDALTPESLVAFLAAGGELDVARAVLLARVLEARADAFDGVGQPAEADAQREKADALMLAARLAAPDVVDETLARLDRLDLEHLGLNDRVRALAAPHEEAGLRLARVMRADRGSVLANSEDGVVRIEPSPRLYRELTPDQLPAVGDWVMYDPASTHEIPFVEAVLPRTSAFMRGDPGKMTSAQVLAANIDTVFIVHPIADGPNLRRIERELSLAWESGAVPVVVLTKSDLSEDAEAAREAVVEIALGVDVLVTSAVDGTGTVALDAYVGPGRTVALVGPSGAGKSTLINLLTGTDSQATAEVRAADGRGRHKTVAREIVPLPGGGVLVDTPGLRAVAMTDAEQGVATAFADIAELAADCRFSDCTHAGEPGCAVAAAVEAGTLPAERLESYRKLQLEARAAAAKTDVRIRQEETRKWKIIAKSAKQFNKDRGRG
;
A
#
# COMPACT_ATOMS: atom_id res chain seq x y z
N MET A 1 1.61 -16.67 -19.41
CA MET A 1 1.05 -15.42 -18.87
C MET A 1 -0.41 -15.72 -18.56
N GLN A 2 -0.82 -15.77 -17.30
CA GLN A 2 -2.22 -16.11 -16.96
C GLN A 2 -3.14 -15.03 -17.55
N GLN A 3 -4.34 -15.41 -17.98
CA GLN A 3 -5.32 -14.50 -18.60
C GLN A 3 -5.61 -13.25 -17.73
N SER A 4 -5.55 -13.40 -16.40
CA SER A 4 -5.63 -12.29 -15.43
C SER A 4 -4.47 -11.27 -15.53
N ASP A 5 -3.23 -11.70 -15.78
CA ASP A 5 -2.07 -10.80 -15.92
C ASP A 5 -2.12 -9.96 -17.20
N TYR A 6 -2.80 -10.47 -18.23
CA TYR A 6 -2.99 -9.76 -19.49
C TYR A 6 -4.07 -8.69 -19.35
N ILE A 7 -5.21 -9.03 -18.75
CA ILE A 7 -6.32 -8.09 -18.53
C ILE A 7 -5.89 -6.95 -17.59
N LEU A 8 -5.13 -7.23 -16.53
CA LEU A 8 -4.61 -6.17 -15.66
C LEU A 8 -3.71 -5.20 -16.42
N ARG A 9 -2.77 -5.69 -17.23
CA ARG A 9 -1.93 -4.84 -18.08
C ARG A 9 -2.75 -4.06 -19.10
N LEU A 10 -3.80 -4.67 -19.65
CA LEU A 10 -4.69 -4.01 -20.58
C LEU A 10 -5.47 -2.88 -19.91
N ILE A 11 -6.00 -3.10 -18.70
CA ILE A 11 -6.65 -2.06 -17.89
C ILE A 11 -5.69 -0.91 -17.60
N GLU A 12 -4.46 -1.21 -17.22
CA GLU A 12 -3.42 -0.19 -16.98
C GLU A 12 -3.13 0.63 -18.24
N GLN A 13 -2.87 -0.04 -19.38
CA GLN A 13 -2.53 0.61 -20.64
C GLN A 13 -3.70 1.41 -21.23
N VAL A 14 -4.91 0.85 -21.23
CA VAL A 14 -6.11 1.51 -21.75
C VAL A 14 -6.51 2.66 -20.83
N GLY A 15 -6.43 2.48 -19.50
CA GLY A 15 -6.70 3.54 -18.53
C GLY A 15 -5.80 4.76 -18.69
N THR A 16 -4.51 4.55 -19.00
CA THR A 16 -3.55 5.61 -19.34
C THR A 16 -4.02 6.45 -20.51
N VAL A 17 -4.30 5.81 -21.64
CA VAL A 17 -4.63 6.54 -22.86
C VAL A 17 -6.03 7.17 -22.79
N LEU A 18 -6.97 6.51 -22.11
CA LEU A 18 -8.30 7.04 -21.82
C LEU A 18 -8.26 8.38 -21.06
N ARG A 19 -7.44 8.48 -20.02
CA ARG A 19 -7.36 9.71 -19.22
C ARG A 19 -6.74 10.87 -20.00
N ARG A 20 -5.75 10.59 -20.86
CA ARG A 20 -5.22 11.60 -21.80
C ARG A 20 -6.31 12.12 -22.74
N ALA A 21 -7.13 11.22 -23.28
CA ALA A 21 -8.26 11.60 -24.14
C ALA A 21 -9.26 12.51 -23.39
N LEU A 22 -9.62 12.14 -22.15
CA LEU A 22 -10.54 12.93 -21.33
C LEU A 22 -10.00 14.30 -20.93
N LYS A 23 -8.70 14.43 -20.67
CA LYS A 23 -8.05 15.72 -20.35
C LYS A 23 -8.03 16.65 -21.56
N ALA A 24 -7.63 16.13 -22.72
CA ALA A 24 -7.59 16.90 -23.96
C ALA A 24 -8.97 17.40 -24.42
N ARG A 25 -10.07 16.77 -23.96
CA ARG A 25 -11.46 17.18 -24.24
C ARG A 25 -11.74 18.66 -23.91
N GLY A 26 -11.02 19.24 -22.94
CA GLY A 26 -11.20 20.63 -22.50
C GLY A 26 -10.29 21.67 -23.16
N GLU A 27 -9.23 21.23 -23.86
CA GLU A 27 -8.14 22.12 -24.31
C GLU A 27 -7.88 22.01 -25.82
N GLU A 28 -7.82 20.80 -26.38
CA GLU A 28 -7.57 20.53 -27.81
C GLU A 28 -8.33 19.27 -28.28
N PRO A 29 -9.51 19.42 -28.89
CA PRO A 29 -10.35 18.28 -29.30
C PRO A 29 -9.68 17.28 -30.24
N GLY A 30 -8.77 17.74 -31.11
CA GLY A 30 -8.00 16.86 -32.01
C GLY A 30 -7.02 15.93 -31.27
N ALA A 31 -6.40 16.40 -30.17
CA ALA A 31 -5.52 15.58 -29.35
C ALA A 31 -6.28 14.53 -28.55
N ALA A 32 -7.52 14.86 -28.14
CA ALA A 32 -8.43 13.92 -27.50
C ALA A 32 -8.78 12.74 -28.43
N LEU A 33 -9.06 13.04 -29.71
CA LEU A 33 -9.38 12.03 -30.71
C LEU A 33 -8.18 11.10 -31.00
N LEU A 34 -6.98 11.66 -31.14
CA LEU A 34 -5.76 10.86 -31.34
C LEU A 34 -5.48 9.91 -30.18
N SER A 35 -5.67 10.39 -28.94
CA SER A 35 -5.53 9.57 -27.75
C SER A 35 -6.59 8.47 -27.73
N ALA A 36 -7.85 8.78 -28.01
CA ALA A 36 -8.90 7.78 -28.08
C ALA A 36 -8.65 6.70 -29.16
N ASP A 37 -8.12 7.08 -30.33
CA ASP A 37 -7.70 6.14 -31.38
C ASP A 37 -6.55 5.22 -30.94
N GLU A 38 -5.59 5.74 -30.18
CA GLU A 38 -4.51 4.94 -29.60
C GLU A 38 -5.05 3.95 -28.55
N ALA A 39 -5.96 4.38 -27.67
CA ALA A 39 -6.60 3.51 -26.70
C ALA A 39 -7.38 2.38 -27.39
N LEU A 40 -8.04 2.71 -28.50
CA LEU A 40 -8.80 1.76 -29.31
C LEU A 40 -7.88 0.67 -29.88
N ARG A 41 -6.74 1.06 -30.46
CA ARG A 41 -5.73 0.10 -30.95
C ARG A 41 -5.24 -0.83 -29.86
N LEU A 42 -5.01 -0.32 -28.65
CA LEU A 42 -4.58 -1.13 -27.52
C LEU A 42 -5.65 -2.15 -27.08
N THR A 43 -6.92 -1.75 -27.04
CA THR A 43 -8.00 -2.63 -26.56
C THR A 43 -8.29 -3.81 -27.49
N VAL A 44 -8.36 -3.56 -28.80
CA VAL A 44 -8.78 -4.57 -29.80
C VAL A 44 -7.66 -5.09 -30.68
N SER A 45 -6.45 -4.53 -30.56
CA SER A 45 -5.31 -4.87 -31.46
C SER A 45 -5.65 -4.69 -32.94
N ALA A 46 -6.48 -3.69 -33.25
CA ALA A 46 -7.00 -3.41 -34.59
C ALA A 46 -7.00 -1.91 -34.88
N GLU A 47 -6.98 -1.55 -36.16
CA GLU A 47 -7.07 -0.15 -36.60
C GLU A 47 -8.45 0.44 -36.32
N PRO A 48 -8.56 1.72 -35.95
CA PRO A 48 -9.84 2.37 -35.66
C PRO A 48 -10.86 2.25 -36.80
N SER A 49 -10.40 2.30 -38.04
CA SER A 49 -11.26 2.16 -39.23
C SER A 49 -12.01 0.83 -39.29
N LEU A 50 -11.45 -0.25 -38.72
CA LEU A 50 -12.16 -1.53 -38.65
C LEU A 50 -13.32 -1.42 -37.67
N ILE A 51 -13.10 -0.82 -36.51
CA ILE A 51 -14.14 -0.63 -35.49
C ILE A 51 -15.22 0.33 -36.00
N ASP A 52 -14.83 1.35 -36.76
CA ASP A 52 -15.77 2.28 -37.40
C ASP A 52 -16.69 1.56 -38.39
N ALA A 53 -16.17 0.59 -39.14
CA ALA A 53 -16.93 -0.20 -40.11
C ALA A 53 -17.86 -1.27 -39.50
N LEU A 54 -17.62 -1.68 -38.25
CA LEU A 54 -18.44 -2.69 -37.57
C LEU A 54 -19.73 -2.07 -37.04
N THR A 55 -20.86 -2.77 -37.24
CA THR A 55 -22.11 -2.47 -36.53
C THR A 55 -21.97 -2.80 -35.04
N PRO A 56 -22.81 -2.25 -34.15
CA PRO A 56 -22.78 -2.59 -32.72
C PRO A 56 -22.84 -4.11 -32.46
N GLU A 57 -23.69 -4.84 -33.18
CA GLU A 57 -23.82 -6.30 -33.05
C GLU A 57 -22.58 -7.03 -33.57
N SER A 58 -22.03 -6.57 -34.69
CA SER A 58 -20.83 -7.15 -35.29
C SER A 58 -19.61 -6.95 -34.39
N LEU A 59 -19.56 -5.84 -33.65
CA LEU A 59 -18.51 -5.55 -32.68
C LEU A 59 -18.59 -6.44 -31.44
N VAL A 60 -19.80 -6.67 -30.91
CA VAL A 60 -20.03 -7.66 -29.85
C VAL A 60 -19.61 -9.06 -30.32
N ALA A 61 -20.00 -9.46 -31.53
CA ALA A 61 -19.63 -10.74 -32.12
C ALA A 61 -18.11 -10.88 -32.33
N PHE A 62 -17.43 -9.79 -32.71
CA PHE A 62 -15.98 -9.75 -32.85
C PHE A 62 -15.27 -10.07 -31.52
N LEU A 63 -15.76 -9.52 -30.40
CA LEU A 63 -15.21 -9.81 -29.07
C LEU A 63 -15.60 -11.19 -28.52
N ALA A 64 -16.59 -11.85 -29.14
CA ALA A 64 -17.02 -13.21 -28.81
C ALA A 64 -16.48 -14.28 -29.78
N ALA A 65 -15.56 -13.93 -30.69
CA ALA A 65 -15.09 -14.83 -31.75
C ALA A 65 -14.39 -16.13 -31.25
N GLY A 66 -14.11 -16.23 -29.94
CA GLY A 66 -13.59 -17.42 -29.26
C GLY A 66 -14.61 -18.24 -28.46
N GLY A 67 -15.91 -17.94 -28.56
CA GLY A 67 -16.98 -18.59 -27.81
C GLY A 67 -17.72 -17.60 -26.91
N GLU A 68 -17.23 -17.40 -25.69
CA GLU A 68 -17.79 -16.42 -24.75
C GLU A 68 -17.23 -15.02 -25.00
N LEU A 69 -18.04 -14.00 -24.65
CA LEU A 69 -17.63 -12.59 -24.73
C LEU A 69 -16.48 -12.33 -23.76
N ASP A 70 -15.41 -11.69 -24.24
CA ASP A 70 -14.38 -11.12 -23.36
C ASP A 70 -14.95 -9.87 -22.65
N VAL A 71 -15.62 -10.09 -21.52
CA VAL A 71 -16.38 -9.07 -20.78
C VAL A 71 -15.47 -7.91 -20.34
N ALA A 72 -14.28 -8.20 -19.83
CA ALA A 72 -13.34 -7.15 -19.40
C ALA A 72 -12.89 -6.29 -20.59
N ARG A 73 -12.55 -6.91 -21.73
CA ARG A 73 -12.19 -6.17 -22.94
C ARG A 73 -13.38 -5.38 -23.50
N ALA A 74 -14.60 -5.91 -23.43
CA ALA A 74 -15.82 -5.22 -23.87
C ALA A 74 -16.08 -3.94 -23.05
N VAL A 75 -15.91 -4.02 -21.72
CA VAL A 75 -16.03 -2.84 -20.83
C VAL A 75 -14.96 -1.81 -21.14
N LEU A 76 -13.69 -2.21 -21.28
CA LEU A 76 -12.61 -1.31 -21.66
C LEU A 76 -12.89 -0.62 -23.00
N LEU A 77 -13.35 -1.39 -23.99
CA LEU A 77 -13.65 -0.87 -25.31
C LEU A 77 -14.81 0.12 -25.29
N ALA A 78 -15.86 -0.15 -24.52
CA ALA A 78 -16.96 0.79 -24.35
C ALA A 78 -16.51 2.13 -23.77
N ARG A 79 -15.66 2.12 -22.74
CA ARG A 79 -15.08 3.35 -22.16
C ARG A 79 -14.25 4.14 -23.18
N VAL A 80 -13.50 3.44 -24.04
CA VAL A 80 -12.75 4.05 -25.13
C VAL A 80 -13.67 4.70 -26.15
N LEU A 81 -14.74 4.01 -26.55
CA LEU A 81 -15.72 4.53 -27.50
C LEU A 81 -16.49 5.74 -26.94
N GLU A 82 -16.82 5.75 -25.65
CA GLU A 82 -17.40 6.93 -24.98
C GLU A 82 -16.46 8.14 -25.01
N ALA A 83 -15.18 7.94 -24.65
CA ALA A 83 -14.19 9.01 -24.69
C ALA A 83 -13.96 9.52 -26.12
N ARG A 84 -14.01 8.60 -27.11
CA ARG A 84 -13.90 8.92 -28.54
C ARG A 84 -15.13 9.68 -29.05
N ALA A 85 -16.33 9.32 -28.58
CA ALA A 85 -17.56 10.04 -28.90
C ALA A 85 -17.49 11.49 -28.44
N ASP A 86 -17.09 11.70 -27.18
CA ASP A 86 -16.92 13.03 -26.62
C ASP A 86 -15.85 13.85 -27.38
N ALA A 87 -14.77 13.21 -27.84
CA ALA A 87 -13.77 13.86 -28.68
C ALA A 87 -14.33 14.26 -30.06
N PHE A 88 -15.15 13.40 -30.69
CA PHE A 88 -15.85 13.70 -31.93
C PHE A 88 -16.83 14.87 -31.78
N ASP A 89 -17.59 14.94 -30.68
CA ASP A 89 -18.42 16.09 -30.35
C ASP A 89 -17.57 17.37 -30.27
N GLY A 90 -16.40 17.31 -29.63
CA GLY A 90 -15.46 18.43 -29.51
C GLY A 90 -14.88 18.93 -30.84
N VAL A 91 -14.71 18.06 -31.85
CA VAL A 91 -14.27 18.46 -33.20
C VAL A 91 -15.43 18.77 -34.16
N GLY A 92 -16.67 18.75 -33.68
CA GLY A 92 -17.86 19.08 -34.47
C GLY A 92 -18.32 17.96 -35.40
N GLN A 93 -18.14 16.70 -35.00
CA GLN A 93 -18.53 15.49 -35.72
C GLN A 93 -19.59 14.68 -34.94
N PRO A 94 -20.82 15.19 -34.79
CA PRO A 94 -21.83 14.58 -33.92
C PRO A 94 -22.37 13.24 -34.46
N ALA A 95 -22.39 13.04 -35.78
CA ALA A 95 -22.85 11.76 -36.35
C ALA A 95 -21.87 10.62 -36.03
N GLU A 96 -20.57 10.92 -36.06
CA GLU A 96 -19.52 10.02 -35.64
C GLU A 96 -19.58 9.77 -34.13
N ALA A 97 -19.85 10.82 -33.34
CA ALA A 97 -20.04 10.71 -31.90
C ALA A 97 -21.21 9.76 -31.55
N ASP A 98 -22.38 9.96 -32.15
CA ASP A 98 -23.57 9.11 -31.95
C ASP A 98 -23.27 7.65 -32.31
N ALA A 99 -22.58 7.41 -33.42
CA ALA A 99 -22.17 6.07 -33.84
C ALA A 99 -21.21 5.40 -32.84
N GLN A 100 -20.31 6.15 -32.19
CA GLN A 100 -19.45 5.61 -31.13
C GLN A 100 -20.25 5.32 -29.86
N ARG A 101 -21.18 6.19 -29.45
CA ARG A 101 -22.06 5.98 -28.27
C ARG A 101 -22.91 4.73 -28.42
N GLU A 102 -23.51 4.52 -29.60
CA GLU A 102 -24.34 3.33 -29.88
C GLU A 102 -23.53 2.02 -29.73
N LYS A 103 -22.28 2.01 -30.19
CA LYS A 103 -21.37 0.86 -30.02
C LYS A 103 -20.96 0.66 -28.56
N ALA A 104 -20.69 1.74 -27.83
CA ALA A 104 -20.36 1.67 -26.42
C ALA A 104 -21.52 1.08 -25.59
N ASP A 105 -22.75 1.56 -25.84
CA ASP A 105 -23.97 1.10 -25.17
C ASP A 105 -24.23 -0.39 -25.45
N ALA A 106 -24.09 -0.82 -26.71
CA ALA A 106 -24.26 -2.22 -27.10
C ALA A 106 -23.24 -3.14 -26.41
N LEU A 107 -21.97 -2.72 -26.34
CA LEU A 107 -20.92 -3.46 -25.64
C LEU A 107 -21.18 -3.54 -24.14
N MET A 108 -21.55 -2.44 -23.49
CA MET A 108 -21.87 -2.41 -22.07
C MET A 108 -23.08 -3.28 -21.73
N LEU A 109 -24.12 -3.23 -22.57
CA LEU A 109 -25.29 -4.07 -22.41
C LEU A 109 -24.94 -5.56 -22.56
N ALA A 110 -24.20 -5.93 -23.61
CA ALA A 110 -23.75 -7.30 -23.82
C ALA A 110 -22.86 -7.81 -22.68
N ALA A 111 -21.95 -6.97 -22.19
CA ALA A 111 -21.06 -7.27 -21.07
C ALA A 111 -21.85 -7.50 -19.77
N ARG A 112 -22.83 -6.64 -19.47
CA ARG A 112 -23.69 -6.77 -18.28
C ARG A 112 -24.60 -7.99 -18.33
N LEU A 113 -25.09 -8.36 -19.51
CA LEU A 113 -25.87 -9.59 -19.69
C LEU A 113 -25.01 -10.85 -19.54
N ALA A 114 -23.74 -10.79 -19.94
CA ALA A 114 -22.83 -11.93 -19.89
C ALA A 114 -22.27 -12.18 -18.48
N ALA A 115 -21.72 -11.15 -17.81
CA ALA A 115 -21.16 -11.27 -16.47
C ALA A 115 -21.17 -9.92 -15.74
N PRO A 116 -22.26 -9.55 -15.04
CA PRO A 116 -22.39 -8.26 -14.36
C PRO A 116 -21.29 -8.05 -13.32
N ASP A 117 -20.90 -9.09 -12.57
CA ASP A 117 -19.84 -8.99 -11.55
C ASP A 117 -18.47 -8.63 -12.16
N VAL A 118 -18.16 -9.15 -13.35
CA VAL A 118 -16.91 -8.86 -14.07
C VAL A 118 -16.94 -7.44 -14.63
N VAL A 119 -18.12 -6.95 -15.03
CA VAL A 119 -18.29 -5.55 -15.43
C VAL A 119 -17.98 -4.61 -14.27
N ASP A 120 -18.62 -4.85 -13.13
CA ASP A 120 -18.44 -4.03 -11.94
C ASP A 120 -16.99 -4.09 -11.44
N GLU A 121 -16.35 -5.26 -11.47
CA GLU A 121 -14.94 -5.41 -11.13
C GLU A 121 -14.02 -4.61 -12.07
N THR A 122 -14.28 -4.66 -13.38
CA THR A 122 -13.45 -3.98 -14.39
C THR A 122 -13.59 -2.46 -14.31
N LEU A 123 -14.82 -1.95 -14.17
CA LEU A 123 -15.08 -0.53 -13.96
C LEU A 123 -14.44 -0.05 -12.65
N ALA A 124 -14.66 -0.77 -11.56
CA ALA A 124 -14.08 -0.43 -10.28
C ALA A 124 -12.54 -0.40 -10.33
N ARG A 125 -11.89 -1.26 -11.13
CA ARG A 125 -10.42 -1.23 -11.30
C ARG A 125 -9.96 -0.01 -12.08
N LEU A 126 -10.67 0.41 -13.12
CA LEU A 126 -10.36 1.63 -13.87
C LEU A 126 -10.49 2.89 -12.98
N ASP A 127 -11.57 2.97 -12.21
CA ASP A 127 -11.86 4.11 -11.33
C ASP A 127 -10.88 4.19 -10.15
N ARG A 128 -10.46 3.04 -9.60
CA ARG A 128 -9.45 2.93 -8.53
C ARG A 128 -8.05 3.38 -8.91
N LEU A 129 -7.78 3.61 -10.19
CA LEU A 129 -6.54 4.16 -10.72
C LEU A 129 -6.65 5.67 -10.94
N ASP A 130 -7.54 6.36 -10.25
CA ASP A 130 -7.53 7.82 -10.18
C ASP A 130 -6.65 8.30 -9.00
N LEU A 131 -5.99 9.46 -9.14
CA LEU A 131 -5.09 9.98 -8.11
C LEU A 131 -5.83 10.31 -6.81
N GLU A 132 -7.09 10.74 -6.84
CA GLU A 132 -7.87 11.03 -5.62
C GLU A 132 -8.18 9.74 -4.85
N HIS A 133 -8.57 8.69 -5.56
CA HIS A 133 -8.73 7.35 -5.00
C HIS A 133 -7.41 6.80 -4.45
N LEU A 134 -6.30 7.13 -5.12
CA LEU A 134 -4.96 6.79 -4.66
C LEU A 134 -4.44 7.70 -3.56
N GLY A 135 -5.24 8.62 -3.01
CA GLY A 135 -4.87 9.39 -1.83
C GLY A 135 -4.30 10.79 -2.10
N LEU A 136 -4.55 11.37 -3.28
CA LEU A 136 -4.20 12.77 -3.57
C LEU A 136 -4.98 13.70 -2.65
N ASN A 137 -4.27 14.60 -1.96
CA ASN A 137 -4.86 15.60 -1.07
C ASN A 137 -4.25 16.98 -1.31
N ASP A 138 -4.80 18.01 -0.67
CA ASP A 138 -4.41 19.42 -0.88
C ASP A 138 -2.93 19.68 -0.60
N ARG A 139 -2.33 18.98 0.36
CA ARG A 139 -0.90 19.09 0.66
C ARG A 139 -0.07 18.62 -0.54
N VAL A 140 -0.42 17.47 -1.10
CA VAL A 140 0.30 16.93 -2.26
C VAL A 140 0.12 17.84 -3.47
N ARG A 141 -1.10 18.33 -3.73
CA ARG A 141 -1.37 19.31 -4.80
C ARG A 141 -0.50 20.57 -4.65
N ALA A 142 -0.44 21.13 -3.43
CA ALA A 142 0.38 22.31 -3.16
C ALA A 142 1.89 22.06 -3.35
N LEU A 143 2.38 20.86 -3.05
CA LEU A 143 3.76 20.47 -3.27
C LEU A 143 4.06 20.21 -4.75
N ALA A 144 3.08 19.71 -5.52
CA ALA A 144 3.22 19.42 -6.94
C ALA A 144 3.16 20.67 -7.83
N ALA A 145 2.35 21.67 -7.46
CA ALA A 145 2.06 22.83 -8.31
C ALA A 145 3.30 23.54 -8.92
N PRO A 146 4.39 23.84 -8.17
CA PRO A 146 5.58 24.47 -8.75
C PRO A 146 6.29 23.59 -9.80
N HIS A 147 6.17 22.27 -9.69
CA HIS A 147 6.74 21.31 -10.63
C HIS A 147 5.85 21.14 -11.87
N GLU A 148 4.53 21.22 -11.70
CA GLU A 148 3.57 21.18 -12.82
C GLU A 148 3.67 22.44 -13.69
N GLU A 149 3.91 23.61 -13.09
CA GLU A 149 4.25 24.85 -13.81
C GLU A 149 5.53 24.71 -14.65
N ALA A 150 6.46 23.85 -14.22
CA ALA A 150 7.68 23.52 -14.96
C ALA A 150 7.47 22.41 -16.01
N GLY A 151 6.24 21.98 -16.25
CA GLY A 151 5.88 20.96 -17.25
C GLY A 151 5.96 19.52 -16.77
N LEU A 152 6.30 19.27 -15.50
CA LEU A 152 6.32 17.92 -14.94
C LEU A 152 4.90 17.43 -14.63
N ARG A 153 4.77 16.13 -14.35
CA ARG A 153 3.51 15.48 -14.00
C ARG A 153 3.62 14.71 -12.71
N LEU A 154 2.58 14.82 -11.90
CA LEU A 154 2.46 14.12 -10.64
C LEU A 154 2.10 12.64 -10.89
N ALA A 155 2.77 11.76 -10.15
CA ALA A 155 2.40 10.35 -10.08
C ALA A 155 2.57 9.81 -8.66
N ARG A 156 1.76 8.82 -8.29
CA ARG A 156 1.93 8.03 -7.06
C ARG A 156 2.59 6.70 -7.37
N VAL A 157 3.67 6.38 -6.68
CA VAL A 157 4.41 5.12 -6.84
C VAL A 157 3.58 3.98 -6.27
N MET A 158 3.02 3.17 -7.16
CA MET A 158 2.20 2.00 -6.82
C MET A 158 3.08 0.82 -6.45
N ARG A 159 4.22 0.67 -7.12
CA ARG A 159 5.13 -0.46 -6.95
C ARG A 159 6.56 -0.07 -7.24
N ALA A 160 7.50 -0.61 -6.47
CA ALA A 160 8.92 -0.47 -6.71
C ALA A 160 9.50 -1.76 -7.28
N ASP A 161 10.11 -1.67 -8.46
CA ASP A 161 10.87 -2.75 -9.10
C ASP A 161 12.38 -2.45 -9.03
N ARG A 162 13.23 -3.36 -9.54
CA ARG A 162 14.68 -3.10 -9.56
C ARG A 162 15.02 -2.04 -10.60
N GLY A 163 15.40 -0.85 -10.13
CA GLY A 163 15.89 0.25 -10.96
C GLY A 163 14.80 1.16 -11.55
N SER A 164 13.53 0.74 -11.48
CA SER A 164 12.37 1.51 -11.94
C SER A 164 11.22 1.40 -10.94
N VAL A 165 10.25 2.29 -11.08
CA VAL A 165 8.99 2.26 -10.36
C VAL A 165 7.83 2.21 -11.34
N LEU A 166 6.76 1.53 -10.93
CA LEU A 166 5.45 1.64 -11.57
C LEU A 166 4.66 2.67 -10.78
N ALA A 167 4.29 3.76 -11.42
CA ALA A 167 3.56 4.86 -10.80
C ALA A 167 2.27 5.13 -11.58
N ASN A 168 1.24 5.57 -10.88
CA ASN A 168 0.00 6.01 -11.51
C ASN A 168 -0.06 7.53 -11.51
N SER A 169 -0.41 8.12 -12.64
CA SER A 169 -0.54 9.55 -12.87
C SER A 169 -1.95 9.90 -13.33
N GLU A 170 -2.24 11.18 -13.50
CA GLU A 170 -3.46 11.60 -14.23
C GLU A 170 -3.50 11.01 -15.63
N ASP A 171 -2.36 10.85 -16.29
CA ASP A 171 -2.26 10.24 -17.61
C ASP A 171 -2.24 8.70 -17.54
N GLY A 172 -2.49 8.14 -16.36
CA GLY A 172 -2.52 6.73 -15.97
C GLY A 172 -1.20 6.08 -15.60
N VAL A 173 -1.15 4.75 -15.69
CA VAL A 173 -0.04 3.95 -15.18
C VAL A 173 1.16 4.06 -16.12
N VAL A 174 2.29 4.45 -15.54
CA VAL A 174 3.54 4.74 -16.21
C VAL A 174 4.69 4.07 -15.48
N ARG A 175 5.61 3.49 -16.24
CA ARG A 175 6.91 3.05 -15.72
C ARG A 175 7.87 4.23 -15.77
N ILE A 176 8.55 4.51 -14.67
CA ILE A 176 9.46 5.65 -14.53
C ILE A 176 10.74 5.20 -13.85
N GLU A 177 11.88 5.75 -14.26
CA GLU A 177 13.18 5.51 -13.62
C GLU A 177 13.68 6.73 -12.85
N PRO A 178 14.30 6.58 -11.67
CA PRO A 178 14.99 7.71 -11.05
C PRO A 178 16.09 8.23 -11.97
N SER A 179 16.12 9.54 -12.22
CA SER A 179 17.13 10.11 -13.12
C SER A 179 18.56 9.89 -12.58
N PRO A 180 19.58 9.82 -13.45
CA PRO A 180 20.98 9.79 -13.01
C PRO A 180 21.39 11.00 -12.15
N ARG A 181 20.64 12.11 -12.23
CA ARG A 181 20.79 13.25 -11.33
C ARG A 181 20.31 12.89 -9.92
N LEU A 182 19.12 12.31 -9.78
CA LEU A 182 18.60 11.89 -8.47
C LEU A 182 19.53 10.89 -7.77
N TYR A 183 20.08 9.89 -8.47
CA TYR A 183 21.04 8.97 -7.86
C TYR A 183 22.33 9.63 -7.33
N ARG A 184 22.70 10.81 -7.87
CA ARG A 184 23.87 11.58 -7.40
C ARG A 184 23.53 12.55 -6.28
N GLU A 185 22.32 13.09 -6.28
CA GLU A 185 21.89 14.13 -5.33
C GLU A 185 21.21 13.56 -4.08
N LEU A 186 20.57 12.39 -4.19
CA LEU A 186 19.78 11.79 -3.13
C LEU A 186 20.49 10.60 -2.50
N THR A 187 20.28 10.43 -1.19
CA THR A 187 20.66 9.22 -0.48
C THR A 187 19.68 8.07 -0.78
N PRO A 188 20.04 6.80 -0.53
CA PRO A 188 19.15 5.66 -0.78
C PRO A 188 17.78 5.75 -0.10
N ASP A 189 17.72 6.37 1.08
CA ASP A 189 16.50 6.64 1.83
C ASP A 189 15.71 7.84 1.29
N GLN A 190 16.20 8.55 0.27
CA GLN A 190 15.49 9.63 -0.42
C GLN A 190 15.03 9.23 -1.83
N LEU A 191 15.50 8.09 -2.35
CA LEU A 191 15.05 7.56 -3.62
C LEU A 191 13.56 7.14 -3.56
N PRO A 192 12.86 7.13 -4.72
CA PRO A 192 11.46 6.72 -4.80
C PRO A 192 11.21 5.33 -4.19
N ALA A 193 10.17 5.24 -3.37
CA ALA A 193 9.67 4.01 -2.77
C ALA A 193 8.15 3.89 -2.94
N VAL A 194 7.60 2.71 -2.62
CA VAL A 194 6.15 2.48 -2.66
C VAL A 194 5.44 3.50 -1.77
N GLY A 195 4.38 4.14 -2.28
CA GLY A 195 3.68 5.20 -1.56
C GLY A 195 4.19 6.61 -1.82
N ASP A 196 5.37 6.78 -2.44
CA ASP A 196 5.88 8.11 -2.76
C ASP A 196 5.04 8.82 -3.83
N TRP A 197 4.95 10.14 -3.67
CA TRP A 197 4.52 11.04 -4.72
C TRP A 197 5.76 11.55 -5.45
N VAL A 198 5.76 11.43 -6.77
CA VAL A 198 6.89 11.78 -7.63
C VAL A 198 6.45 12.69 -8.76
N MET A 199 7.38 13.54 -9.21
CA MET A 199 7.22 14.35 -10.41
C MET A 199 8.08 13.75 -11.52
N TYR A 200 7.49 13.48 -12.68
CA TYR A 200 8.19 12.97 -13.85
C TYR A 200 7.98 13.87 -15.07
N ASP A 201 8.90 13.79 -16.03
CA ASP A 201 8.79 14.52 -17.28
C ASP A 201 8.00 13.70 -18.31
N PRO A 202 6.74 14.08 -18.66
CA PRO A 202 5.96 13.38 -19.67
C PRO A 202 6.48 13.58 -21.09
N ALA A 203 7.29 14.62 -21.34
CA ALA A 203 7.83 14.97 -22.65
C ALA A 203 9.22 14.34 -22.90
N SER A 204 9.67 13.45 -22.01
CA SER A 204 10.94 12.75 -22.16
C SER A 204 11.01 12.02 -23.50
N THR A 205 12.11 12.22 -24.23
CA THR A 205 12.39 11.50 -25.49
C THR A 205 12.94 10.09 -25.26
N HIS A 206 13.06 9.66 -24.00
CA HIS A 206 13.54 8.33 -23.65
C HIS A 206 12.40 7.32 -23.68
N GLU A 207 12.73 6.05 -23.91
CA GLU A 207 11.74 4.94 -23.88
C GLU A 207 11.04 4.85 -22.52
N ILE A 208 11.75 5.17 -21.43
CA ILE A 208 11.21 5.24 -20.07
C ILE A 208 11.43 6.67 -19.54
N PRO A 209 10.36 7.39 -19.14
CA PRO A 209 10.48 8.70 -18.51
C PRO A 209 11.30 8.67 -17.21
N PHE A 210 11.84 9.82 -16.82
CA PHE A 210 12.59 9.95 -15.58
C PHE A 210 11.78 10.63 -14.47
N VAL A 211 11.99 10.17 -13.24
CA VAL A 211 11.61 10.90 -12.03
C VAL A 211 12.58 12.07 -11.90
N GLU A 212 12.04 13.27 -11.84
CA GLU A 212 12.78 14.52 -11.65
C GLU A 212 12.70 15.03 -10.20
N ALA A 213 11.65 14.67 -9.46
CA ALA A 213 11.54 14.97 -8.05
C ALA A 213 10.76 13.90 -7.28
N VAL A 214 11.14 13.69 -6.02
CA VAL A 214 10.33 12.97 -5.02
C VAL A 214 9.78 14.01 -4.07
N LEU A 215 8.46 14.08 -3.92
CA LEU A 215 7.84 15.06 -3.04
C LEU A 215 8.11 14.71 -1.57
N PRO A 216 8.20 15.71 -0.67
CA PRO A 216 8.45 15.47 0.75
C PRO A 216 7.45 14.49 1.38
N ARG A 217 7.96 13.47 2.07
CA ARG A 217 7.14 12.45 2.74
C ARG A 217 6.46 12.97 4.00
N THR A 218 5.25 12.49 4.28
CA THR A 218 4.60 12.65 5.60
C THR A 218 5.07 11.60 6.58
N SER A 219 5.24 10.37 6.10
CA SER A 219 5.75 9.24 6.88
C SER A 219 6.64 8.33 6.02
N ALA A 220 7.51 7.56 6.68
CA ALA A 220 8.37 6.60 6.02
C ALA A 220 8.72 5.42 6.96
N PHE A 221 8.38 4.21 6.51
CA PHE A 221 8.89 2.99 7.13
C PHE A 221 10.23 2.61 6.51
N MET A 222 11.25 2.51 7.35
CA MET A 222 12.61 2.22 6.92
C MET A 222 13.07 0.87 7.46
N ARG A 223 13.80 0.12 6.63
CA ARG A 223 14.57 -1.03 7.08
C ARG A 223 16.04 -0.63 7.14
N GLY A 224 16.62 -0.67 8.34
CA GLY A 224 18.07 -0.58 8.52
C GLY A 224 18.70 -1.97 8.44
N ASP A 225 19.87 -2.10 7.80
CA ASP A 225 20.70 -3.29 7.99
C ASP A 225 21.45 -3.18 9.32
N PRO A 226 21.42 -4.22 10.17
CA PRO A 226 22.26 -4.28 11.36
C PRO A 226 23.74 -4.14 10.95
N GLY A 227 24.37 -3.04 11.38
CA GLY A 227 25.81 -2.81 11.21
C GLY A 227 26.26 -2.01 9.98
N LYS A 228 25.35 -1.55 9.11
CA LYS A 228 25.70 -0.63 7.99
C LYS A 228 24.78 0.58 7.99
N MET A 229 25.32 1.74 8.36
CA MET A 229 24.60 3.02 8.37
C MET A 229 24.21 3.53 6.96
N THR A 230 24.72 2.91 5.89
CA THR A 230 24.59 3.38 4.50
C THR A 230 23.54 2.64 3.67
N SER A 231 22.77 1.71 4.24
CA SER A 231 21.78 0.89 3.50
C SER A 231 20.36 0.96 4.06
N ALA A 232 19.99 2.06 4.73
CA ALA A 232 18.60 2.28 5.12
C ALA A 232 17.72 2.36 3.86
N GLN A 233 16.86 1.36 3.67
CA GLN A 233 15.92 1.31 2.54
C GLN A 233 14.52 1.69 3.02
N VAL A 234 13.89 2.63 2.34
CA VAL A 234 12.48 2.94 2.56
C VAL A 234 11.64 1.81 1.97
N LEU A 235 10.82 1.20 2.81
CA LEU A 235 9.92 0.12 2.44
C LEU A 235 8.59 0.65 1.91
N ALA A 236 8.08 1.69 2.56
CA ALA A 236 6.83 2.35 2.25
C ALA A 236 6.86 3.79 2.77
N ALA A 237 6.15 4.69 2.08
CA ALA A 237 6.07 6.10 2.39
C ALA A 237 4.63 6.62 2.32
N ASN A 238 4.39 7.79 2.94
CA ASN A 238 3.11 8.48 2.94
C ASN A 238 1.93 7.61 3.43
N ILE A 239 2.19 6.80 4.45
CA ILE A 239 1.19 6.08 5.23
C ILE A 239 0.60 7.03 6.27
N ASP A 240 -0.71 7.20 6.26
CA ASP A 240 -1.43 8.06 7.21
C ASP A 240 -1.73 7.28 8.49
N THR A 241 -2.18 6.02 8.36
CA THR A 241 -2.56 5.18 9.50
C THR A 241 -1.90 3.80 9.44
N VAL A 242 -1.42 3.32 10.58
CA VAL A 242 -0.85 1.99 10.73
C VAL A 242 -1.72 1.19 11.69
N PHE A 243 -2.40 0.18 11.16
CA PHE A 243 -3.14 -0.78 11.97
C PHE A 243 -2.16 -1.78 12.58
N ILE A 244 -2.06 -1.76 13.92
CA ILE A 244 -1.30 -2.71 14.73
C ILE A 244 -2.24 -3.84 15.11
N VAL A 245 -2.14 -4.95 14.38
CA VAL A 245 -3.14 -6.02 14.41
C VAL A 245 -2.68 -7.16 15.31
N HIS A 246 -3.43 -7.47 16.38
CA HIS A 246 -3.15 -8.56 17.32
C HIS A 246 -4.40 -9.38 17.62
N PRO A 247 -4.31 -10.72 17.76
CA PRO A 247 -5.45 -11.52 18.18
C PRO A 247 -5.73 -11.31 19.68
N ILE A 248 -7.00 -11.34 20.07
CA ILE A 248 -7.42 -11.13 21.46
C ILE A 248 -7.50 -12.44 22.28
N ALA A 249 -7.57 -13.59 21.60
CA ALA A 249 -7.92 -14.90 22.18
C ALA A 249 -7.04 -15.33 23.36
N ASP A 250 -5.72 -15.17 23.26
CA ASP A 250 -4.76 -15.59 24.29
C ASP A 250 -4.25 -14.40 25.15
N GLY A 251 -4.95 -13.27 25.09
CA GLY A 251 -4.48 -11.99 25.63
C GLY A 251 -3.47 -11.31 24.69
N PRO A 252 -3.62 -9.99 24.42
CA PRO A 252 -2.72 -9.27 23.53
C PRO A 252 -1.30 -9.17 24.11
N ASN A 253 -0.29 -9.36 23.27
CA ASN A 253 1.11 -9.20 23.68
C ASN A 253 1.46 -7.71 23.83
N LEU A 254 1.25 -7.19 25.03
CA LEU A 254 1.41 -5.76 25.35
C LEU A 254 2.81 -5.23 24.98
N ARG A 255 3.88 -5.95 25.34
CA ARG A 255 5.27 -5.55 25.01
C ARG A 255 5.49 -5.42 23.50
N ARG A 256 4.91 -6.33 22.73
CA ARG A 256 5.02 -6.27 21.27
C ARG A 256 4.23 -5.09 20.71
N ILE A 257 3.03 -4.84 21.21
CA ILE A 257 2.20 -3.70 20.83
C ILE A 257 2.94 -2.39 21.12
N GLU A 258 3.54 -2.20 22.31
CA GLU A 258 4.33 -1.00 22.66
C GLU A 258 5.44 -0.69 21.66
N ARG A 259 6.15 -1.73 21.18
CA ARG A 259 7.20 -1.54 20.17
C ARG A 259 6.65 -1.20 18.80
N GLU A 260 5.58 -1.87 18.39
CA GLU A 260 4.93 -1.59 17.10
C GLU A 260 4.31 -0.18 17.09
N LEU A 261 3.80 0.28 18.24
CA LEU A 261 3.38 1.67 18.47
C LEU A 261 4.55 2.65 18.30
N SER A 262 5.70 2.34 18.91
CA SER A 262 6.91 3.16 18.80
C SER A 262 7.36 3.26 17.34
N LEU A 263 7.41 2.14 16.61
CA LEU A 263 7.77 2.12 15.19
C LEU A 263 6.81 2.91 14.31
N ALA A 264 5.50 2.82 14.57
CA ALA A 264 4.50 3.58 13.85
C ALA A 264 4.68 5.10 14.07
N TRP A 265 4.86 5.54 15.32
CA TRP A 265 5.13 6.93 15.64
C TRP A 265 6.45 7.44 15.05
N GLU A 266 7.53 6.66 15.13
CA GLU A 266 8.83 6.97 14.51
C GLU A 266 8.72 7.14 12.99
N SER A 267 7.84 6.36 12.34
CA SER A 267 7.59 6.49 10.91
C SER A 267 6.90 7.80 10.55
N GLY A 268 6.21 8.45 11.50
CA GLY A 268 5.35 9.62 11.29
C GLY A 268 3.89 9.30 10.96
N ALA A 269 3.51 8.01 10.91
CA ALA A 269 2.13 7.58 10.73
C ALA A 269 1.39 7.49 12.07
N VAL A 270 0.06 7.64 12.04
CA VAL A 270 -0.78 7.50 13.23
C VAL A 270 -1.06 6.01 13.47
N PRO A 271 -0.67 5.43 14.61
CA PRO A 271 -1.04 4.06 14.93
C PRO A 271 -2.50 3.96 15.35
N VAL A 272 -3.09 2.79 15.09
CA VAL A 272 -4.38 2.33 15.62
C VAL A 272 -4.22 0.87 15.97
N VAL A 273 -4.54 0.47 17.21
CA VAL A 273 -4.48 -0.93 17.60
C VAL A 273 -5.78 -1.62 17.23
N VAL A 274 -5.68 -2.75 16.52
CA VAL A 274 -6.83 -3.56 16.10
C VAL A 274 -6.70 -4.94 16.73
N LEU A 275 -7.51 -5.18 17.76
CA LEU A 275 -7.66 -6.47 18.41
C LEU A 275 -8.64 -7.31 17.61
N THR A 276 -8.17 -8.40 17.02
CA THR A 276 -8.95 -9.27 16.14
C THR A 276 -9.39 -10.55 16.84
N LYS A 277 -10.35 -11.24 16.22
CA LYS A 277 -10.90 -12.52 16.70
C LYS A 277 -11.59 -12.39 18.06
N SER A 278 -12.35 -11.30 18.25
CA SER A 278 -13.09 -11.07 19.49
C SER A 278 -14.09 -12.18 19.81
N ASP A 279 -14.54 -12.92 18.80
CA ASP A 279 -15.35 -14.13 18.93
C ASP A 279 -14.69 -15.26 19.76
N LEU A 280 -13.37 -15.21 19.94
CA LEU A 280 -12.62 -16.21 20.70
C LEU A 280 -12.24 -15.74 22.13
N SER A 281 -12.63 -14.54 22.54
CA SER A 281 -12.31 -14.00 23.86
C SER A 281 -13.50 -14.10 24.81
N GLU A 282 -13.26 -14.62 26.01
CA GLU A 282 -14.27 -14.65 27.07
C GLU A 282 -14.53 -13.26 27.67
N ASP A 283 -13.53 -12.36 27.62
CA ASP A 283 -13.61 -10.99 28.13
C ASP A 283 -12.80 -10.03 27.24
N ALA A 284 -13.40 -9.66 26.11
CA ALA A 284 -12.79 -8.77 25.13
C ALA A 284 -12.57 -7.35 25.67
N GLU A 285 -13.38 -6.90 26.61
CA GLU A 285 -13.28 -5.55 27.17
C GLU A 285 -12.08 -5.44 28.12
N ALA A 286 -11.85 -6.45 28.98
CA ALA A 286 -10.65 -6.47 29.83
C ALA A 286 -9.36 -6.46 29.01
N ALA A 287 -9.31 -7.22 27.91
CA ALA A 287 -8.17 -7.21 27.01
C ALA A 287 -8.00 -5.87 26.28
N ARG A 288 -9.10 -5.18 25.94
CA ARG A 288 -9.09 -3.83 25.39
C ARG A 288 -8.52 -2.83 26.39
N GLU A 289 -9.00 -2.86 27.64
CA GLU A 289 -8.54 -1.97 28.72
C GLU A 289 -7.04 -2.12 28.98
N ALA A 290 -6.53 -3.35 29.04
CA ALA A 290 -5.09 -3.60 29.21
C ALA A 290 -4.23 -2.98 28.09
N VAL A 291 -4.75 -2.93 26.86
CA VAL A 291 -4.06 -2.27 25.73
C VAL A 291 -4.21 -0.76 25.80
N VAL A 292 -5.37 -0.23 26.21
CA VAL A 292 -5.58 1.22 26.39
C VAL A 292 -4.60 1.81 27.41
N GLU A 293 -4.26 1.06 28.47
CA GLU A 293 -3.28 1.50 29.47
C GLU A 293 -1.88 1.76 28.88
N ILE A 294 -1.46 0.97 27.90
CA ILE A 294 -0.14 1.13 27.23
C ILE A 294 -0.21 2.01 25.98
N ALA A 295 -1.37 2.12 25.35
CA ALA A 295 -1.59 2.79 24.06
C ALA A 295 -2.17 4.21 24.26
N LEU A 296 -1.51 5.02 25.07
CA LEU A 296 -2.00 6.37 25.42
C LEU A 296 -2.18 7.25 24.17
N GLY A 297 -3.40 7.77 23.99
CA GLY A 297 -3.75 8.62 22.84
C GLY A 297 -3.86 7.88 21.51
N VAL A 298 -3.94 6.55 21.54
CA VAL A 298 -4.11 5.69 20.38
C VAL A 298 -5.44 4.95 20.48
N ASP A 299 -6.18 4.93 19.38
CA ASP A 299 -7.46 4.22 19.33
C ASP A 299 -7.23 2.70 19.37
N VAL A 300 -8.04 2.02 20.18
CA VAL A 300 -8.02 0.55 20.32
C VAL A 300 -9.37 0.01 19.87
N LEU A 301 -9.36 -0.64 18.72
CA LEU A 301 -10.54 -1.23 18.10
C LEU A 301 -10.59 -2.73 18.41
N VAL A 302 -11.77 -3.24 18.76
CA VAL A 302 -12.02 -4.66 18.94
C VAL A 302 -12.86 -5.15 17.76
N THR A 303 -12.42 -6.21 17.10
CA THR A 303 -13.01 -6.67 15.85
C THR A 303 -13.13 -8.20 15.80
N SER A 304 -14.18 -8.66 15.13
CA SER A 304 -14.26 -10.03 14.61
C SER A 304 -14.74 -10.03 13.17
N ALA A 305 -14.02 -10.77 12.34
CA ALA A 305 -14.40 -11.02 10.97
C ALA A 305 -15.47 -12.12 10.85
N VAL A 306 -15.75 -12.87 11.91
CA VAL A 306 -16.72 -13.98 11.92
C VAL A 306 -18.14 -13.44 12.02
N ASP A 307 -18.37 -12.51 12.95
CA ASP A 307 -19.70 -11.92 13.21
C ASP A 307 -19.80 -10.46 12.74
N GLY A 308 -18.70 -9.88 12.24
CA GLY A 308 -18.62 -8.50 11.75
C GLY A 308 -18.46 -7.45 12.86
N THR A 309 -18.33 -7.85 14.12
CA THR A 309 -18.20 -6.93 15.26
C THR A 309 -17.05 -5.94 15.04
N GLY A 310 -17.32 -4.65 15.26
CA GLY A 310 -16.32 -3.57 15.25
C GLY A 310 -15.66 -3.27 13.90
N THR A 311 -16.00 -3.99 12.84
CA THR A 311 -15.39 -3.82 11.51
C THR A 311 -15.69 -2.45 10.91
N VAL A 312 -16.90 -1.92 11.13
CA VAL A 312 -17.31 -0.56 10.72
C VAL A 312 -16.45 0.54 11.34
N ALA A 313 -15.85 0.31 12.50
CA ALA A 313 -14.97 1.31 13.13
C ALA A 313 -13.68 1.54 12.32
N LEU A 314 -13.29 0.59 11.46
CA LEU A 314 -12.13 0.74 10.56
C LEU A 314 -12.39 1.78 9.47
N ASP A 315 -13.66 1.98 9.08
CA ASP A 315 -14.07 2.96 8.05
C ASP A 315 -13.69 4.39 8.43
N ALA A 316 -13.52 4.67 9.72
CA ALA A 316 -13.05 5.97 10.20
C ALA A 316 -11.60 6.29 9.79
N TYR A 317 -10.82 5.30 9.35
CA TYR A 317 -9.39 5.41 9.00
C TYR A 317 -9.10 5.13 7.52
N VAL A 318 -10.05 4.53 6.80
CA VAL A 318 -9.98 4.31 5.36
C VAL A 318 -10.89 5.27 4.60
N GLY A 319 -10.60 5.54 3.33
CA GLY A 319 -11.37 6.49 2.52
C GLY A 319 -10.48 7.36 1.63
N PRO A 320 -11.09 8.19 0.76
CA PRO A 320 -10.36 9.04 -0.18
C PRO A 320 -9.31 9.90 0.54
N GLY A 321 -8.13 10.05 -0.07
CA GLY A 321 -7.04 10.79 0.55
C GLY A 321 -6.21 10.01 1.59
N ARG A 322 -6.62 8.79 1.98
CA ARG A 322 -5.99 8.05 3.08
C ARG A 322 -5.20 6.83 2.62
N THR A 323 -4.12 6.59 3.33
CA THR A 323 -3.17 5.50 3.09
C THR A 323 -3.00 4.71 4.38
N VAL A 324 -3.35 3.43 4.35
CA VAL A 324 -3.25 2.54 5.51
C VAL A 324 -2.22 1.44 5.30
N ALA A 325 -1.63 0.96 6.39
CA ALA A 325 -0.76 -0.22 6.39
C ALA A 325 -1.11 -1.11 7.58
N LEU A 326 -0.86 -2.42 7.46
CA LEU A 326 -1.08 -3.39 8.53
C LEU A 326 0.25 -3.98 9.02
N VAL A 327 0.46 -3.98 10.33
CA VAL A 327 1.58 -4.63 11.02
C VAL A 327 1.07 -5.55 12.13
N GLY A 328 1.90 -6.50 12.57
CA GLY A 328 1.54 -7.43 13.66
C GLY A 328 1.95 -8.89 13.40
N PRO A 329 1.67 -9.83 14.33
CA PRO A 329 2.09 -11.23 14.25
C PRO A 329 1.55 -11.99 13.04
N SER A 330 2.25 -13.05 12.63
CA SER A 330 1.62 -14.06 11.78
C SER A 330 0.42 -14.68 12.52
N GLY A 331 -0.66 -14.98 11.81
CA GLY A 331 -1.89 -15.50 12.41
C GLY A 331 -2.76 -14.47 13.14
N ALA A 332 -2.35 -13.19 13.22
CA ALA A 332 -3.11 -12.12 13.88
C ALA A 332 -4.38 -11.65 13.14
N GLY A 333 -4.73 -12.25 11.99
CA GLY A 333 -5.92 -11.85 11.22
C GLY A 333 -5.70 -10.72 10.19
N LYS A 334 -4.45 -10.30 9.94
CA LYS A 334 -4.14 -9.28 8.91
C LYS A 334 -4.71 -9.61 7.53
N SER A 335 -4.48 -10.82 7.01
CA SER A 335 -5.01 -11.21 5.69
C SER A 335 -6.54 -11.15 5.64
N THR A 336 -7.20 -11.54 6.73
CA THR A 336 -8.65 -11.45 6.86
C THR A 336 -9.12 -9.99 6.83
N LEU A 337 -8.45 -9.10 7.56
CA LEU A 337 -8.73 -7.66 7.51
C LEU A 337 -8.45 -7.05 6.13
N ILE A 338 -7.39 -7.48 5.44
CA ILE A 338 -7.10 -7.04 4.07
C ILE A 338 -8.28 -7.37 3.18
N ASN A 339 -8.76 -8.62 3.19
CA ASN A 339 -9.90 -9.04 2.37
C ASN A 339 -11.16 -8.23 2.67
N LEU A 340 -11.41 -7.97 3.95
CA LEU A 340 -12.54 -7.15 4.40
C LEU A 340 -12.45 -5.73 3.85
N LEU A 341 -11.27 -5.10 3.95
CA LEU A 341 -11.03 -3.74 3.45
C LEU A 341 -11.04 -3.66 1.92
N THR A 342 -10.56 -4.69 1.21
CA THR A 342 -10.51 -4.71 -0.25
C THR A 342 -11.83 -5.13 -0.89
N GLY A 343 -12.82 -5.58 -0.10
CA GLY A 343 -14.10 -6.08 -0.59
C GLY A 343 -13.96 -7.33 -1.46
N THR A 344 -12.89 -8.12 -1.26
CA THR A 344 -12.64 -9.34 -2.02
C THR A 344 -12.95 -10.56 -1.18
N ASP A 345 -13.93 -11.36 -1.59
CA ASP A 345 -14.18 -12.70 -1.03
C ASP A 345 -13.07 -13.73 -1.38
N SER A 346 -12.00 -13.31 -2.05
CA SER A 346 -11.01 -14.18 -2.69
C SER A 346 -9.70 -14.40 -1.93
N GLN A 347 -9.72 -14.37 -0.59
CA GLN A 347 -9.02 -15.45 0.11
C GLN A 347 -10.05 -16.12 1.01
N ALA A 348 -10.94 -16.90 0.37
CA ALA A 348 -11.63 -17.98 1.04
C ALA A 348 -10.64 -18.59 2.01
N THR A 349 -10.95 -18.43 3.29
CA THR A 349 -10.38 -19.12 4.41
C THR A 349 -10.05 -20.53 3.94
N ALA A 350 -8.76 -20.78 3.70
CA ALA A 350 -8.25 -22.13 3.78
C ALA A 350 -8.47 -22.47 5.25
N GLU A 351 -9.66 -23.03 5.54
CA GLU A 351 -9.94 -23.76 6.75
C GLU A 351 -8.68 -24.52 7.08
N VAL A 352 -8.18 -24.27 8.28
CA VAL A 352 -7.25 -25.08 9.05
C VAL A 352 -6.90 -26.39 8.31
N ARG A 353 -5.89 -26.35 7.43
CA ARG A 353 -5.17 -27.58 7.07
C ARG A 353 -4.24 -27.84 8.23
N ALA A 354 -4.83 -28.38 9.30
CA ALA A 354 -4.12 -29.11 10.34
C ALA A 354 -3.40 -30.28 9.66
N ALA A 355 -2.14 -30.08 9.26
CA ALA A 355 -1.20 -31.17 8.99
C ALA A 355 0.26 -30.76 8.76
N ASP A 356 0.67 -29.49 8.74
CA ASP A 356 2.08 -29.18 8.51
C ASP A 356 2.42 -27.72 8.78
N GLY A 357 3.06 -27.46 9.92
CA GLY A 357 3.48 -26.14 10.43
C GLY A 357 4.56 -25.42 9.61
N ARG A 358 4.37 -25.26 8.29
CA ARG A 358 5.19 -24.42 7.41
C ARG A 358 4.32 -23.79 6.32
N GLY A 359 3.47 -22.84 6.71
CA GLY A 359 2.69 -22.01 5.79
C GLY A 359 3.61 -21.18 4.88
N ARG A 360 3.79 -21.60 3.63
CA ARG A 360 4.42 -20.80 2.57
C ARG A 360 3.45 -19.71 2.14
N HIS A 361 3.53 -18.55 2.80
CA HIS A 361 2.88 -17.32 2.35
C HIS A 361 3.50 -16.89 1.01
N LYS A 362 2.73 -16.94 -0.09
CA LYS A 362 3.12 -16.37 -1.39
C LYS A 362 2.37 -15.07 -1.64
N THR A 363 3.01 -13.93 -1.37
CA THR A 363 2.77 -12.68 -2.11
C THR A 363 4.09 -11.91 -2.14
N VAL A 364 4.68 -11.72 -3.32
CA VAL A 364 6.08 -11.26 -3.53
C VAL A 364 6.16 -9.82 -4.08
N ALA A 365 5.04 -9.10 -4.18
CA ALA A 365 5.05 -7.70 -4.62
C ALA A 365 4.97 -6.72 -3.43
N ARG A 366 5.72 -5.62 -3.51
CA ARG A 366 5.57 -4.44 -2.64
C ARG A 366 4.65 -3.49 -3.39
N GLU A 367 3.39 -3.40 -3.02
CA GLU A 367 2.41 -2.65 -3.81
C GLU A 367 1.38 -1.89 -2.99
N ILE A 368 0.83 -0.85 -3.62
CA ILE A 368 -0.38 -0.15 -3.20
C ILE A 368 -1.59 -0.90 -3.77
N VAL A 369 -2.54 -1.24 -2.90
CA VAL A 369 -3.82 -1.84 -3.23
C VAL A 369 -4.92 -0.80 -3.00
N PRO A 370 -5.62 -0.33 -4.06
CA PRO A 370 -6.71 0.63 -3.88
C PRO A 370 -7.93 -0.02 -3.23
N LEU A 371 -8.60 0.71 -2.33
CA LEU A 371 -9.77 0.25 -1.59
C LEU A 371 -11.08 0.65 -2.30
N PRO A 372 -12.16 -0.15 -2.23
CA PRO A 372 -13.43 0.16 -2.88
C PRO A 372 -14.07 1.47 -2.42
N GLY A 373 -13.96 1.80 -1.13
CA GLY A 373 -14.45 3.07 -0.56
C GLY A 373 -13.53 4.26 -0.77
N GLY A 374 -12.46 4.12 -1.57
CA GLY A 374 -11.40 5.11 -1.73
C GLY A 374 -10.28 4.97 -0.71
N GLY A 375 -9.13 5.56 -1.01
CA GLY A 375 -7.90 5.37 -0.25
C GLY A 375 -7.19 4.08 -0.65
N VAL A 376 -6.07 3.82 0.02
CA VAL A 376 -5.20 2.71 -0.37
C VAL A 376 -4.61 1.97 0.82
N LEU A 377 -4.39 0.68 0.62
CA LEU A 377 -3.65 -0.19 1.50
C LEU A 377 -2.23 -0.40 0.94
N VAL A 378 -1.21 -0.27 1.80
CA VAL A 378 0.16 -0.64 1.48
C VAL A 378 0.48 -2.01 2.08
N ASP A 379 0.60 -3.04 1.24
CA ASP A 379 1.11 -4.37 1.66
C ASP A 379 2.52 -4.55 1.10
N THR A 380 3.51 -4.42 1.97
CA THR A 380 4.88 -4.78 1.63
C THR A 380 5.36 -5.90 2.57
N PRO A 381 5.96 -6.97 2.04
CA PRO A 381 6.55 -8.02 2.86
C PRO A 381 7.56 -7.49 3.90
N GLY A 382 8.18 -6.34 3.63
CA GLY A 382 9.13 -5.68 4.54
C GLY A 382 8.48 -5.02 5.76
N LEU A 383 7.26 -4.48 5.66
CA LEU A 383 6.53 -3.93 6.82
C LEU A 383 6.25 -5.02 7.86
N ARG A 384 5.98 -6.25 7.38
CA ARG A 384 5.82 -7.44 8.23
C ARG A 384 7.10 -7.80 8.99
N ALA A 385 8.27 -7.46 8.43
CA ALA A 385 9.59 -7.73 9.01
C ALA A 385 10.12 -6.58 9.87
N VAL A 386 9.81 -5.31 9.58
CA VAL A 386 10.27 -4.17 10.41
C VAL A 386 9.58 -4.10 11.78
N ALA A 387 8.34 -4.60 11.88
CA ALA A 387 7.68 -4.88 13.15
C ALA A 387 8.36 -6.01 13.95
N MET A 388 9.37 -6.67 13.37
CA MET A 388 10.14 -7.75 13.98
C MET A 388 11.59 -7.28 14.04
N THR A 389 12.04 -6.85 15.22
CA THR A 389 13.49 -6.76 15.44
C THR A 389 14.09 -8.15 15.15
N ASP A 390 14.96 -8.24 14.14
CA ASP A 390 15.66 -9.48 13.72
C ASP A 390 16.31 -10.21 14.90
N ALA A 391 16.66 -9.46 15.96
CA ALA A 391 17.14 -10.01 17.22
C ALA A 391 16.11 -10.96 17.87
N GLU A 392 14.82 -10.64 17.95
CA GLU A 392 13.87 -11.43 18.73
C GLU A 392 13.30 -12.65 18.02
N GLN A 393 13.12 -12.67 16.69
CA GLN A 393 12.80 -13.94 16.02
C GLN A 393 14.02 -14.85 15.99
N GLY A 394 15.21 -14.30 15.80
CA GLY A 394 16.46 -15.06 15.94
C GLY A 394 16.60 -15.62 17.36
N VAL A 395 16.43 -14.80 18.39
CA VAL A 395 16.50 -15.19 19.81
C VAL A 395 15.38 -16.14 20.17
N ALA A 396 14.11 -15.79 19.96
CA ALA A 396 12.97 -16.58 20.38
C ALA A 396 12.89 -17.91 19.63
N THR A 397 13.37 -17.97 18.38
CA THR A 397 13.48 -19.24 17.65
C THR A 397 14.73 -20.04 18.08
N ALA A 398 15.87 -19.38 18.35
CA ALA A 398 17.10 -20.05 18.79
C ALA A 398 17.09 -20.50 20.25
N PHE A 399 16.26 -19.86 21.08
CA PHE A 399 16.11 -20.08 22.52
C PHE A 399 14.63 -20.34 22.89
N ALA A 400 13.89 -21.01 21.98
CA ALA A 400 12.48 -21.36 22.20
C ALA A 400 12.28 -22.18 23.49
N ASP A 401 13.26 -23.01 23.83
CA ASP A 401 13.32 -23.78 25.07
C ASP A 401 13.39 -22.90 26.32
N ILE A 402 14.08 -21.76 26.26
CA ILE A 402 14.11 -20.77 27.35
C ILE A 402 12.80 -19.98 27.40
N ALA A 403 12.21 -19.65 26.25
CA ALA A 403 10.95 -18.91 26.17
C ALA A 403 9.77 -19.72 26.73
N GLU A 404 9.75 -21.03 26.48
CA GLU A 404 8.75 -21.96 27.03
C GLU A 404 8.86 -22.04 28.57
N LEU A 405 10.08 -22.22 29.09
CA LEU A 405 10.34 -22.21 30.53
C LEU A 405 10.07 -20.84 31.19
N ALA A 406 10.23 -19.75 30.44
CA ALA A 406 9.96 -18.40 30.95
C ALA A 406 8.47 -18.13 31.18
N ALA A 407 7.57 -18.83 30.49
CA ALA A 407 6.12 -18.72 30.70
C ALA A 407 5.70 -19.19 32.11
N ASP A 408 6.45 -20.11 32.70
CA ASP A 408 6.21 -20.64 34.05
C ASP A 408 6.92 -19.82 35.15
N CYS A 409 7.56 -18.70 34.81
CA CYS A 409 8.16 -17.82 35.80
C CYS A 409 7.08 -17.12 36.62
N ARG A 410 7.33 -17.03 37.94
CA ARG A 410 6.44 -16.32 38.88
C ARG A 410 6.21 -14.84 38.50
N PHE A 411 7.20 -14.20 37.90
CA PHE A 411 7.15 -12.80 37.50
C PHE A 411 7.25 -12.67 35.98
N SER A 412 6.39 -11.84 35.39
CA SER A 412 6.34 -11.59 33.94
C SER A 412 7.51 -10.75 33.42
N ASP A 413 8.25 -10.07 34.30
CA ASP A 413 9.46 -9.28 34.04
C ASP A 413 10.75 -9.96 34.53
N CYS A 414 10.69 -11.27 34.82
CA CYS A 414 11.83 -12.06 35.25
C CYS A 414 13.01 -11.91 34.28
N THR A 415 14.16 -11.45 34.77
CA THR A 415 15.41 -11.35 34.01
C THR A 415 16.19 -12.68 34.02
N HIS A 416 15.62 -13.67 34.71
CA HIS A 416 16.17 -14.99 34.97
C HIS A 416 17.48 -14.97 35.74
N ALA A 417 17.87 -13.85 36.37
CA ALA A 417 19.13 -13.62 37.06
C ALA A 417 19.19 -14.16 38.50
N GLY A 418 18.21 -14.98 38.91
CA GLY A 418 18.14 -15.59 40.25
C GLY A 418 16.94 -15.13 41.06
N GLU A 419 15.90 -14.61 40.40
CA GLU A 419 14.66 -14.21 41.04
C GLU A 419 13.93 -15.41 41.65
N PRO A 420 13.30 -15.23 42.83
CA PRO A 420 12.56 -16.32 43.48
C PRO A 420 11.36 -16.74 42.64
N GLY A 421 11.28 -18.03 42.29
CA GLY A 421 10.22 -18.56 41.42
C GLY A 421 10.51 -18.42 39.92
N CYS A 422 11.78 -18.24 39.53
CA CYS A 422 12.21 -18.31 38.15
C CYS A 422 12.30 -19.78 37.68
N ALA A 423 11.35 -20.21 36.84
CA ALA A 423 11.34 -21.54 36.24
C ALA A 423 12.56 -21.81 35.35
N VAL A 424 13.08 -20.79 34.66
CA VAL A 424 14.31 -20.90 33.86
C VAL A 424 15.54 -21.17 34.74
N ALA A 425 15.67 -20.50 35.88
CA ALA A 425 16.77 -20.73 36.81
C ALA A 425 16.66 -22.11 37.48
N ALA A 426 15.44 -22.52 37.85
CA ALA A 426 15.18 -23.86 38.37
C ALA A 426 15.53 -24.96 37.35
N ALA A 427 15.24 -24.75 36.06
CA ALA A 427 15.60 -25.68 35.00
C ALA A 427 17.12 -25.82 34.79
N VAL A 428 17.88 -24.75 35.06
CA VAL A 428 19.36 -24.80 35.09
C VAL A 428 19.87 -25.57 36.31
N GLU A 429 19.31 -25.31 37.49
CA GLU A 429 19.67 -26.04 38.72
C GLU A 429 19.34 -27.54 38.62
N ALA A 430 18.23 -27.89 37.97
CA ALA A 430 17.82 -29.27 37.71
C ALA A 430 18.62 -29.96 36.59
N GLY A 431 19.50 -29.23 35.89
CA GLY A 431 20.31 -29.76 34.78
C GLY A 431 19.54 -30.01 33.48
N THR A 432 18.26 -29.62 33.41
CA THR A 432 17.42 -29.75 32.21
C THR A 432 17.67 -28.64 31.18
N LEU A 433 18.26 -27.52 31.59
CA LEU A 433 18.75 -26.45 30.71
C LEU A 433 20.24 -26.20 30.99
N PRO A 434 21.15 -26.29 29.99
CA PRO A 434 22.56 -26.00 30.22
C PRO A 434 22.80 -24.55 30.64
N ALA A 435 23.62 -24.31 31.67
CA ALA A 435 23.91 -22.97 32.19
C ALA A 435 24.50 -22.01 31.14
N GLU A 436 25.39 -22.52 30.27
CA GLU A 436 25.99 -21.78 29.16
C GLU A 436 24.95 -21.25 28.15
N ARG A 437 23.81 -21.95 28.04
CA ARG A 437 22.71 -21.59 27.15
C ARG A 437 21.94 -20.38 27.68
N LEU A 438 21.69 -20.33 29.00
CA LEU A 438 21.12 -19.16 29.68
C LEU A 438 22.06 -17.95 29.63
N GLU A 439 23.37 -18.17 29.77
CA GLU A 439 24.37 -17.10 29.66
C GLU A 439 24.38 -16.49 28.24
N SER A 440 24.33 -17.34 27.21
CA SER A 440 24.24 -16.90 25.81
C SER A 440 22.99 -16.07 25.54
N TYR A 441 21.85 -16.49 26.10
CA TYR A 441 20.58 -15.75 26.02
C TYR A 441 20.67 -14.36 26.67
N ARG A 442 21.22 -14.27 27.89
CA ARG A 442 21.37 -12.99 28.60
C ARG A 442 22.32 -12.03 27.89
N LYS A 443 23.44 -12.54 27.37
CA LYS A 443 24.41 -11.74 26.60
C LYS A 443 23.75 -11.10 25.38
N LEU A 444 22.97 -11.88 24.64
CA LEU A 444 22.33 -11.43 23.42
C LEU A 444 21.17 -10.45 23.68
N GLN A 445 20.43 -10.63 24.78
CA GLN A 445 19.46 -9.66 25.30
C GLN A 445 20.11 -8.31 25.67
N LEU A 446 21.29 -8.34 26.29
CA LEU A 446 22.02 -7.13 26.67
C LEU A 446 22.52 -6.35 25.44
N GLU A 447 23.04 -7.06 24.43
CA GLU A 447 23.48 -6.47 23.16
C GLU A 447 22.30 -5.83 22.40
N ALA A 448 21.14 -6.50 22.38
CA ALA A 448 19.92 -5.96 21.78
C ALA A 448 19.43 -4.67 22.46
N ARG A 449 19.42 -4.63 23.80
CA ARG A 449 19.06 -3.43 24.58
C ARG A 449 20.03 -2.26 24.36
N ALA A 450 21.33 -2.56 24.29
CA ALA A 450 22.36 -1.55 24.03
C ALA A 450 22.28 -0.96 22.61
N ALA A 451 21.82 -1.74 21.63
CA ALA A 451 21.58 -1.27 20.26
C ALA A 451 20.36 -0.34 20.18
N ALA A 452 19.26 -0.67 20.86
CA ALA A 452 18.04 0.15 20.89
C ALA A 452 18.28 1.54 21.50
N ALA A 453 18.98 1.61 22.64
CA ALA A 453 19.23 2.89 23.34
C ALA A 453 20.09 3.90 22.56
N LYS A 454 20.94 3.44 21.63
CA LYS A 454 21.77 4.31 20.79
C LYS A 454 20.98 4.95 19.64
N THR A 455 19.89 4.32 19.22
CA THR A 455 19.02 4.80 18.15
C THR A 455 18.17 5.98 18.63
N ASP A 456 17.62 5.92 19.85
CA ASP A 456 16.84 6.99 20.49
C ASP A 456 17.58 8.33 20.59
N VAL A 457 18.85 8.29 21.00
CA VAL A 457 19.68 9.50 21.16
C VAL A 457 19.90 10.19 19.82
N ARG A 458 20.00 9.43 18.73
CA ARG A 458 20.22 9.95 17.38
C ARG A 458 18.94 10.56 16.80
N ILE A 459 17.78 9.92 17.03
CA ILE A 459 16.46 10.41 16.58
C ILE A 459 16.17 11.80 17.16
N ARG A 460 16.40 12.01 18.47
CA ARG A 460 16.21 13.33 19.11
C ARG A 460 17.09 14.43 18.49
N GLN A 461 18.29 14.09 18.03
CA GLN A 461 19.20 15.05 17.40
C GLN A 461 18.75 15.45 15.99
N GLU A 462 18.18 14.52 15.22
CA GLU A 462 17.65 14.77 13.88
C GLU A 462 16.35 15.57 13.91
N GLU A 463 15.44 15.29 14.85
CA GLU A 463 14.23 16.09 15.06
C GLU A 463 14.57 17.55 15.41
N THR A 464 15.52 17.74 16.34
CA THR A 464 16.01 19.07 16.70
C THR A 464 16.55 19.83 15.48
N ARG A 465 17.19 19.12 14.54
CA ARG A 465 17.73 19.70 13.30
C ARG A 465 16.62 20.04 12.30
N LYS A 466 15.61 19.18 12.14
CA LYS A 466 14.44 19.40 11.27
C LYS A 466 13.62 20.61 11.75
N TRP A 467 13.35 20.72 13.05
CA TRP A 467 12.63 21.86 13.63
C TRP A 467 13.36 23.19 13.44
N LYS A 468 14.70 23.19 13.49
CA LYS A 468 15.51 24.39 13.17
C LYS A 468 15.36 24.84 11.71
N ILE A 469 15.23 23.90 10.77
CA ILE A 469 15.06 24.19 9.35
C ILE A 469 13.65 24.75 9.10
N ILE A 470 12.62 24.12 9.66
CA ILE A 470 11.22 24.57 9.55
C ILE A 470 11.06 25.97 10.16
N ALA A 471 11.62 26.23 11.34
CA ALA A 471 11.58 27.54 11.98
C ALA A 471 12.30 28.63 11.16
N LYS A 472 13.35 28.25 10.41
CA LYS A 472 14.08 29.17 9.52
C LYS A 472 13.27 29.51 8.28
N SER A 473 12.63 28.52 7.66
CA SER A 473 11.76 28.71 6.49
C SER A 473 10.51 29.52 6.82
N ALA A 474 9.88 29.27 7.98
CA ALA A 474 8.72 30.05 8.44
C ALA A 474 9.06 31.53 8.71
N LYS A 475 10.25 31.81 9.27
CA LYS A 475 10.74 33.19 9.45
C LYS A 475 11.01 33.89 8.13
N GLN A 476 11.53 33.17 7.13
CA GLN A 476 11.79 33.71 5.80
C GLN A 476 10.46 34.08 5.10
N PHE A 477 9.48 33.18 5.13
CA PHE A 477 8.15 33.40 4.57
C PHE A 477 7.43 34.63 5.15
N ASN A 478 7.49 34.81 6.48
CA ASN A 478 6.89 35.99 7.13
C ASN A 478 7.60 37.30 6.79
N LYS A 479 8.91 37.25 6.48
CA LYS A 479 9.69 38.42 6.07
C LYS A 479 9.33 38.87 4.66
N ASP A 480 8.99 37.91 3.78
CA ASP A 480 8.64 38.18 2.39
C ASP A 480 7.20 38.72 2.26
N ARG A 481 6.27 38.32 3.14
CA ARG A 481 4.92 38.95 3.24
C ARG A 481 4.92 40.36 3.85
N GLY A 482 5.94 40.73 4.62
CA GLY A 482 6.05 42.06 5.24
C GLY A 482 6.58 43.16 4.31
N ARG A 483 6.88 42.83 3.04
CA ARG A 483 7.43 43.76 2.04
C ARG A 483 6.53 43.94 0.81
N GLY A 484 5.32 43.37 0.82
CA GLY A 484 4.30 43.52 -0.23
C GLY A 484 3.31 44.63 0.06
#